data_AF-A0A7X8DLK7-F1
#
_entry.id   AF-A0A7X8DLK7-F1
#
_cell.length_a   1.000
_cell.length_b   1.000
_cell.length_c   1.000
_cell.angle_alpha   90.00
_cell.angle_beta   90.00
_cell.angle_gamma   90.00
#
_symmetry.space_group_name_H-M   'P 1'
#
loop_
_entity.id
_entity.type
_entity.pdbx_description
1 polymer ?
#
loop_
_entity_poly.entity_id
_entity_poly.type
_entity_poly.pdbx_seq_one_letter_code
_entity_poly.pdbx_strand_id
1 'polypeptide(L)'
;MMSLPAFSQQKEKVSTKKEKVIIPKEKAKTSRKYRKYKTKEEKFEAAKKFYESGRFLNASQLFEEIYPLYLGTNKGDSILFLFASSYYYNKDY
;
A
#
# COMPACT_ATOMS: atom_id res chain seq x y z
N MET A 1 -41.09 50.37 6.47
CA MET A 1 -39.69 50.66 6.12
C MET A 1 -38.79 49.68 6.86
N MET A 2 -37.99 48.91 6.12
CA MET A 2 -36.96 48.03 6.66
C MET A 2 -35.82 48.84 7.28
N SER A 3 -35.24 48.38 8.39
CA SER A 3 -33.86 48.68 8.77
C SER A 3 -33.33 47.57 9.66
N LEU A 4 -32.18 47.03 9.28
CA LEU A 4 -31.56 45.80 9.77
C LEU A 4 -31.20 45.85 11.28
N PRO A 5 -31.19 44.70 11.98
CA PRO A 5 -30.63 44.64 13.32
C PRO A 5 -29.10 44.77 13.26
N ALA A 6 -28.58 45.72 14.03
CA ALA A 6 -27.18 46.02 14.16
C ALA A 6 -26.38 44.80 14.62
N PHE A 7 -25.45 44.40 13.77
CA PHE A 7 -24.22 43.69 14.08
C PHE A 7 -23.53 44.33 15.29
N SER A 8 -23.60 43.71 16.47
CA SER A 8 -22.65 44.00 17.54
C SER A 8 -22.71 42.95 18.63
N GLN A 9 -21.52 42.52 19.06
CA GLN A 9 -21.24 41.79 20.30
C GLN A 9 -21.43 40.27 20.26
N GLN A 10 -20.50 39.65 19.53
CA GLN A 10 -19.87 38.41 19.93
C GLN A 10 -19.38 38.51 21.39
N LYS A 11 -20.05 37.83 22.33
CA LYS A 11 -19.44 37.33 23.57
C LYS A 11 -20.10 36.01 23.94
N GLU A 12 -19.66 34.94 23.28
CA GLU A 12 -19.98 33.59 23.75
C GLU A 12 -18.71 32.77 23.95
N LYS A 13 -18.40 32.59 25.24
CA LYS A 13 -17.99 31.33 25.86
C LYS A 13 -16.62 30.79 25.45
N VAL A 14 -15.66 31.10 26.31
CA VAL A 14 -14.38 30.43 26.49
C VAL A 14 -14.57 28.91 26.36
N SER A 15 -14.08 28.38 25.25
CA SER A 15 -13.97 26.97 24.94
C SER A 15 -13.05 26.28 25.96
N THR A 16 -13.63 25.70 27.02
CA THR A 16 -12.99 24.59 27.74
C THR A 16 -13.34 23.29 27.03
N LYS A 17 -12.87 23.15 25.79
CA LYS A 17 -12.77 21.84 25.14
C LYS A 17 -11.69 21.07 25.91
N LYS A 18 -12.15 20.16 26.77
CA LYS A 18 -11.32 19.14 27.43
C LYS A 18 -10.47 18.48 26.34
N GLU A 19 -9.19 18.80 26.29
CA GLU A 19 -8.19 18.05 25.54
C GLU A 19 -8.22 16.62 26.09
N LYS A 20 -8.97 15.75 25.43
CA LYS A 20 -8.76 14.31 25.59
C LYS A 20 -7.37 14.04 25.01
N VAL A 21 -6.38 13.99 25.88
CA VAL A 21 -5.07 13.41 25.60
C VAL A 21 -5.32 12.03 25.00
N ILE A 22 -5.12 11.92 23.68
CA ILE A 22 -5.18 10.64 22.99
C ILE A 22 -3.89 9.92 23.37
N ILE A 23 -3.96 9.12 24.43
CA ILE A 23 -2.90 8.18 24.78
C ILE A 23 -2.71 7.28 23.55
N PRO A 24 -1.53 7.27 22.92
CA PRO A 24 -1.28 6.38 21.79
C PRO A 24 -1.40 4.96 22.32
N LYS A 25 -2.48 4.26 21.96
CA LYS A 25 -2.59 2.81 22.18
C LYS A 25 -1.44 2.18 21.42
N GLU A 26 -0.41 1.78 22.14
CA GLU A 26 0.67 0.94 21.65
C GLU A 26 0.02 -0.27 21.00
N LYS A 27 0.10 -0.33 19.67
CA LYS A 27 -0.60 -1.36 18.91
C LYS A 27 0.03 -2.70 19.31
N ALA A 28 -0.77 -3.54 19.97
CA ALA A 28 -0.40 -4.91 20.31
C ALA A 28 0.28 -5.55 19.09
N LYS A 29 1.53 -5.97 19.26
CA LYS A 29 2.35 -6.59 18.22
C LYS A 29 1.83 -8.00 17.98
N THR A 30 0.74 -8.12 17.23
CA THR A 30 0.27 -9.41 16.72
C THR A 30 1.39 -10.00 15.85
N SER A 31 1.94 -11.15 16.25
CA SER A 31 3.06 -11.84 15.59
C SER A 31 2.70 -12.47 14.24
N ARG A 32 1.72 -11.92 13.50
CA ARG A 32 1.59 -12.23 12.08
C ARG A 32 2.83 -11.69 11.38
N LYS A 33 3.72 -12.59 10.94
CA LYS A 33 4.83 -12.27 10.04
C LYS A 33 4.25 -11.86 8.68
N TYR A 34 3.66 -10.67 8.60
CA TYR A 34 3.31 -10.06 7.33
C TYR A 34 4.63 -9.66 6.67
N ARG A 35 4.99 -10.35 5.58
CA ARG A 35 6.17 -10.01 4.78
C ARG A 35 5.90 -8.68 4.10
N LYS A 36 6.38 -7.60 4.71
CA LYS A 36 6.45 -6.29 4.08
C LYS A 36 7.73 -6.24 3.26
N TYR A 37 7.62 -6.29 1.94
CA TYR A 37 8.69 -5.80 1.08
C TYR A 37 8.69 -4.28 1.20
N LYS A 38 9.83 -3.68 1.52
CA LYS A 38 9.97 -2.23 1.71
C LYS A 38 10.03 -1.51 0.38
N THR A 39 10.64 -2.11 -0.64
CA THR A 39 10.85 -1.47 -1.95
C THR A 39 10.38 -2.35 -3.10
N LYS A 40 10.15 -1.72 -4.26
CA LYS A 40 9.80 -2.41 -5.52
C LYS A 40 10.90 -3.37 -5.99
N GLU A 41 12.16 -3.04 -5.71
CA GLU A 41 13.32 -3.86 -6.05
C GLU A 41 13.39 -5.13 -5.19
N GLU A 42 13.13 -5.03 -3.89
CA GLU A 42 13.06 -6.20 -3.00
C GLU A 42 11.95 -7.16 -3.44
N LYS A 43 10.80 -6.65 -3.90
CA LYS A 43 9.73 -7.48 -4.46
C LYS A 43 10.18 -8.22 -5.70
N PHE A 44 10.90 -7.54 -6.61
CA PHE A 44 11.44 -8.16 -7.82
C PHE A 44 12.44 -9.28 -7.48
N GLU A 45 13.39 -9.02 -6.58
CA GLU A 45 14.38 -10.02 -6.17
C GLU A 45 13.70 -11.23 -5.50
N ALA A 46 12.69 -10.98 -4.66
CA ALA A 46 11.91 -12.05 -4.06
C ALA A 46 11.14 -12.86 -5.11
N ALA A 47 10.46 -12.20 -6.05
CA ALA A 47 9.73 -12.85 -7.13
C ALA A 47 10.66 -13.74 -7.97
N LYS A 48 11.86 -13.25 -8.29
CA LYS A 48 12.89 -14.03 -8.98
C LYS A 48 13.32 -15.27 -8.19
N LYS A 49 13.55 -15.14 -6.87
CA LYS A 49 13.85 -16.29 -5.99
C LYS A 49 12.69 -17.31 -5.95
N PHE A 50 11.45 -16.85 -5.96
CA PHE A 50 10.28 -17.75 -6.03
C PHE A 50 10.20 -18.49 -7.37
N TYR A 51 10.47 -17.80 -8.46
CA TYR A 51 10.53 -18.40 -9.79
C TYR A 51 11.62 -19.46 -9.89
N GLU A 52 12.84 -19.14 -9.45
CA GLU A 52 13.99 -20.07 -9.44
C GLU A 52 13.76 -21.28 -8.54
N SER A 53 13.01 -21.14 -7.45
CA SER A 53 12.60 -22.26 -6.57
C SER A 53 11.40 -23.06 -7.08
N GLY A 54 10.89 -22.77 -8.28
CA GLY A 54 9.74 -23.46 -8.86
C GLY A 54 8.39 -23.11 -8.22
N ARG A 55 8.35 -22.09 -7.36
CA ARG A 55 7.13 -21.62 -6.70
C ARG A 55 6.44 -20.57 -7.57
N PHE A 56 6.06 -20.97 -8.77
CA PHE A 56 5.56 -20.07 -9.81
C PHE A 56 4.29 -19.32 -9.41
N LEU A 57 3.40 -19.92 -8.61
CA LEU A 57 2.19 -19.25 -8.12
C LEU A 57 2.49 -18.08 -7.16
N ASN A 58 3.52 -18.19 -6.32
CA ASN A 58 3.94 -17.07 -5.48
C ASN A 58 4.71 -16.02 -6.28
N ALA A 59 5.45 -16.48 -7.31
CA ALA A 59 6.17 -15.59 -8.20
C ALA A 59 5.20 -14.74 -9.02
N SER A 60 4.16 -15.34 -9.62
CA SER A 60 3.18 -14.63 -10.43
C SER A 60 2.46 -13.53 -9.64
N GLN A 61 2.01 -13.82 -8.43
CA GLN A 61 1.38 -12.82 -7.55
C GLN A 61 2.27 -11.60 -7.31
N LEU A 62 3.56 -11.82 -7.03
CA LEU A 62 4.49 -10.71 -6.82
C LEU A 62 4.78 -9.96 -8.12
N PHE A 63 4.88 -10.66 -9.24
CA PHE A 63 5.09 -10.06 -10.55
C PHE A 63 3.91 -9.17 -10.96
N GLU A 64 2.67 -9.59 -10.69
CA GLU A 64 1.46 -8.81 -10.95
C GLU A 64 1.47 -7.48 -10.20
N GLU A 65 1.85 -7.48 -8.92
CA GLU A 65 1.94 -6.27 -8.11
C GLU A 65 3.03 -5.29 -8.58
N ILE A 66 4.16 -5.81 -9.08
CA ILE A 66 5.31 -4.97 -9.46
C ILE A 66 5.28 -4.53 -10.93
N TYR A 67 4.67 -5.31 -11.81
CA TYR A 67 4.65 -5.04 -13.25
C TYR A 67 4.21 -3.60 -13.60
N PRO A 68 3.10 -3.04 -13.07
CA PRO A 68 2.69 -1.68 -13.40
C PRO A 68 3.70 -0.61 -12.96
N LEU A 69 4.57 -0.90 -11.99
CA LEU A 69 5.61 0.04 -11.51
C LEU A 69 6.83 0.11 -12.44
N TYR A 70 6.98 -0.87 -13.35
CA TYR A 70 8.12 -0.99 -14.27
C TYR A 70 7.70 -0.90 -15.74
N LEU A 71 6.46 -0.54 -16.03
CA LEU A 71 5.92 -0.43 -17.39
C LEU A 71 6.75 0.55 -18.24
N GLY A 72 7.06 0.15 -19.47
CA GLY A 72 7.86 0.97 -20.40
C GLY A 72 9.37 1.00 -20.08
N THR A 73 9.85 0.16 -19.16
CA THR A 73 11.28 -0.04 -18.89
C THR A 73 11.72 -1.43 -19.31
N ASN A 74 13.00 -1.61 -19.65
CA ASN A 74 13.58 -2.93 -19.97
C ASN A 74 13.35 -3.96 -18.83
N LYS A 75 13.39 -3.49 -17.56
CA LYS A 75 13.07 -4.34 -16.41
C LYS A 75 11.60 -4.80 -16.43
N GLY A 76 10.68 -3.97 -16.91
CA GLY A 76 9.27 -4.30 -17.08
C GLY A 76 9.06 -5.44 -18.07
N ASP A 77 9.75 -5.40 -19.21
CA ASP A 77 9.68 -6.47 -20.21
C ASP A 77 10.21 -7.79 -19.65
N SER A 78 11.30 -7.73 -18.88
CA SER A 78 11.86 -8.89 -18.18
C SER A 78 10.89 -9.46 -17.13
N ILE A 79 10.21 -8.59 -16.39
CA ILE A 79 9.17 -8.97 -15.42
C ILE A 79 8.00 -9.64 -16.14
N LEU A 80 7.53 -9.06 -17.25
CA LEU A 80 6.42 -9.59 -18.02
C LEU A 80 6.74 -10.98 -18.58
N PHE A 81 7.96 -11.17 -19.09
CA PHE A 81 8.43 -12.47 -19.56
C PHE A 81 8.42 -13.53 -18.45
N LEU A 82 8.97 -13.20 -17.28
CA LEU A 82 8.99 -14.11 -16.12
C LEU A 82 7.57 -14.38 -15.58
N PHE A 83 6.70 -13.37 -15.60
CA PHE A 83 5.30 -13.47 -15.21
C PHE A 83 4.56 -14.46 -16.13
N ALA A 84 4.62 -14.26 -17.44
CA ALA A 84 4.01 -15.16 -18.42
C ALA A 84 4.58 -16.58 -18.32
N SER A 85 5.90 -16.71 -18.17
CA SER A 85 6.55 -18.01 -17.96
C SER A 85 6.03 -18.72 -16.71
N SER A 86 5.76 -17.97 -15.64
CA SER A 86 5.20 -18.54 -14.40
C SER A 86 3.82 -19.18 -14.63
N TYR A 87 2.94 -18.55 -15.41
CA TYR A 87 1.64 -19.14 -15.78
C TYR A 87 1.80 -20.38 -16.65
N TYR A 88 2.71 -20.34 -17.62
CA TYR A 88 3.00 -21.49 -18.46
C TYR A 88 3.47 -22.70 -17.65
N TYR A 89 4.40 -22.51 -16.70
CA TYR A 89 4.86 -23.60 -15.84
C TYR A 89 3.79 -24.09 -14.85
N ASN A 90 2.88 -23.20 -14.43
CA ASN A 90 1.71 -23.58 -13.66
C ASN A 90 0.64 -24.31 -14.49
N LYS A 91 0.76 -24.33 -15.82
CA LYS A 91 -0.24 -24.86 -16.77
C LYS A 91 -1.60 -24.17 -16.63
N ASP A 92 -1.57 -22.87 -16.32
CA ASP A 92 -2.74 -22.01 -16.16
C ASP A 92 -2.79 -21.08 -17.39
N TYR A 93 -3.45 -21.56 -18.46
CA TYR A 93 -3.50 -20.94 -19.79
C TYR A 93 -4.94 -20.70 -20.25
#